data_AF-A0A4S5BH05-F1
#
_entry.id   AF-A0A4S5BH05-F1
#
_cell.length_a   1.000
_cell.length_b   1.000
_cell.length_c   1.000
_cell.angle_alpha   90.00
_cell.angle_beta   90.00
_cell.angle_gamma   90.00
#
_symmetry.space_group_name_H-M   'P 1'
#
loop_
_entity.id
_entity.type
_entity.pdbx_description
1 polymer ?
#
loop_
_entity_poly.entity_id
_entity_poly.type
_entity_poly.pdbx_seq_one_letter_code
_entity_poly.pdbx_strand_id
1 'polypeptide(L)'
;VEDVILGPLLEAFLSYLRSRPLRLVILTPDVDVVQRRESGRDKVAYGTRWSPAQLDAVLRAETPRIGLWLDTGELTPEQTVDEILRRRDEALLSSPDPAG
;
A
#
# COMPACT_ATOMS: atom_id res chain seq x y z
N VAL A 1 -1.55 9.45 -15.62
CA VAL A 1 -1.22 9.05 -14.24
C VAL A 1 -2.25 8.01 -13.85
N GLU A 2 -1.82 6.85 -13.36
CA GLU A 2 -2.73 5.85 -12.81
C GLU A 2 -2.89 6.07 -11.31
N ASP A 3 -4.11 5.94 -10.81
CA ASP A 3 -4.43 6.13 -9.39
C ASP A 3 -4.29 4.82 -8.58
N VAL A 4 -4.10 3.68 -9.25
CA VAL A 4 -4.03 2.35 -8.64
C VAL A 4 -2.69 1.69 -9.00
N ILE A 5 -1.81 1.55 -8.02
CA ILE A 5 -0.49 0.93 -8.18
C ILE A 5 -0.50 -0.38 -7.39
N LEU A 6 -0.78 -1.49 -8.08
CA LEU A 6 -0.87 -2.83 -7.50
C LEU A 6 -0.21 -3.84 -8.44
N GLY A 7 0.10 -5.03 -7.92
CA GLY A 7 0.64 -6.11 -8.70
C GLY A 7 2.03 -5.77 -9.27
N PRO A 8 2.37 -6.28 -10.47
CA PRO A 8 3.64 -5.99 -11.15
C PRO A 8 3.87 -4.50 -11.43
N LEU A 9 2.80 -3.69 -11.49
CA LEU A 9 2.92 -2.25 -11.72
C LEU A 9 3.67 -1.55 -10.58
N LEU A 10 3.64 -2.10 -9.35
CA LEU A 10 4.37 -1.53 -8.23
C LEU A 10 5.87 -1.43 -8.52
N GLU A 11 6.49 -2.49 -9.04
CA GLU A 11 7.93 -2.49 -9.35
C GLU A 11 8.26 -1.50 -10.46
N ALA A 12 7.43 -1.46 -11.52
CA ALA A 12 7.58 -0.49 -12.58
C ALA A 12 7.49 0.94 -12.03
N PHE A 13 6.51 1.23 -11.17
CA PHE A 13 6.36 2.53 -10.52
C PHE A 13 7.58 2.89 -9.66
N LEU A 14 8.06 1.97 -8.82
CA LEU A 14 9.23 2.17 -7.98
C LEU A 14 10.51 2.44 -8.78
N SER A 15 10.63 1.87 -9.99
CA SER A 15 11.78 2.08 -10.89
C SER A 15 11.92 3.53 -11.36
N TYR A 16 10.81 4.28 -11.45
CA TYR A 16 10.82 5.70 -11.82
C TYR A 16 11.25 6.61 -10.67
N LEU A 17 11.20 6.13 -9.42
CA LEU A 17 11.54 6.94 -8.25
C LEU A 17 13.05 7.00 -8.04
N ARG A 18 13.62 8.20 -8.22
CA ARG A 18 15.06 8.48 -8.02
C ARG A 18 15.43 8.85 -6.58
N SER A 19 14.47 9.28 -5.77
CA SER A 19 14.70 9.72 -4.39
C SER A 19 15.20 8.58 -3.50
N ARG A 20 16.23 8.86 -2.68
CA ARG A 20 16.80 7.90 -1.72
C ARG A 20 17.10 8.59 -0.38
N PRO A 21 16.91 7.91 0.77
CA PRO A 21 16.37 6.56 0.92
C PRO A 21 14.88 6.47 0.55
N LEU A 22 14.46 5.35 -0.02
CA LEU A 22 13.06 5.11 -0.39
C LEU A 22 12.43 4.16 0.63
N ARG A 23 11.29 4.55 1.20
CA ARG A 23 10.51 3.71 2.11
C ARG A 23 9.15 3.42 1.49
N LEU A 24 8.77 2.15 1.48
CA LEU A 24 7.47 1.68 1.02
C LEU A 24 6.71 1.10 2.20
N VAL A 25 5.48 1.58 2.38
CA VAL A 25 4.53 1.07 3.36
C VAL A 25 3.24 0.72 2.62
N ILE A 26 2.77 -0.50 2.81
CA ILE A 26 1.52 -1.01 2.24
C ILE A 26 0.59 -1.32 3.40
N LEU A 27 -0.52 -0.59 3.47
CA LEU A 27 -1.56 -0.82 4.49
C LEU A 27 -2.51 -1.89 3.98
N THR A 28 -2.72 -2.93 4.77
CA THR A 28 -3.54 -4.09 4.39
C THR A 28 -4.67 -4.36 5.39
N PRO A 29 -5.54 -3.37 5.69
CA PRO A 29 -6.77 -3.67 6.42
C PRO A 29 -7.64 -4.63 5.60
N ASP A 30 -8.47 -5.42 6.27
CA ASP A 30 -9.44 -6.26 5.58
C ASP A 30 -10.49 -5.43 4.82
N VAL A 31 -11.03 -6.01 3.74
CA VAL A 31 -12.01 -5.37 2.86
C VAL A 31 -13.22 -4.85 3.64
N ASP A 32 -13.70 -5.61 4.62
CA ASP A 32 -14.85 -5.21 5.46
C ASP A 32 -14.54 -3.97 6.31
N VAL A 33 -13.29 -3.84 6.78
CA VAL A 33 -12.82 -2.66 7.51
C VAL A 33 -12.76 -1.45 6.58
N VAL A 34 -12.24 -1.64 5.36
CA VAL A 34 -12.23 -0.58 4.33
C VAL A 34 -13.63 -0.11 4.03
N GLN A 35 -14.57 -1.03 3.76
CA GLN A 35 -15.96 -0.70 3.45
C GLN A 35 -16.64 0.07 4.60
N ARG A 36 -16.44 -0.35 5.85
CA ARG A 36 -17.01 0.32 7.02
C ARG A 36 -16.47 1.75 7.21
N ARG A 37 -15.19 1.97 6.92
CA ARG A 37 -14.57 3.31 7.00
C ARG A 37 -15.03 4.21 5.85
N GLU A 38 -15.17 3.65 4.66
CA GLU A 38 -15.62 4.37 3.46
C GLU A 38 -17.12 4.72 3.51
N SER A 39 -17.96 3.93 4.18
CA SER A 39 -19.38 4.29 4.37
C SER A 39 -19.60 5.58 5.17
N GLY A 40 -18.57 6.06 5.87
CA GLY A 40 -18.58 7.35 6.57
C GLY A 40 -18.07 8.53 5.73
N ARG A 41 -17.71 8.33 4.46
CA ARG A 41 -17.21 9.38 3.56
C ARG A 41 -18.19 9.65 2.42
N ASP A 42 -18.46 10.93 2.14
CA ASP A 42 -19.32 11.38 1.03
C ASP A 42 -18.73 11.13 -0.37
N LYS A 43 -17.50 10.62 -0.47
CA LYS A 43 -16.83 10.31 -1.74
C LYS A 43 -16.42 8.85 -1.76
N VAL A 44 -16.98 8.09 -2.70
CA VAL A 44 -16.53 6.74 -3.03
C VAL A 44 -15.15 6.84 -3.68
N ALA A 45 -14.09 6.47 -2.94
CA ALA A 45 -12.69 6.57 -3.40
C ALA A 45 -12.39 5.68 -4.62
N TYR A 46 -13.14 4.59 -4.77
CA TYR A 46 -13.02 3.63 -5.86
C TYR A 46 -14.21 3.85 -6.80
N GLY A 47 -14.05 4.70 -7.82
CA GLY A 47 -15.10 4.88 -8.82
C GLY A 47 -15.61 3.54 -9.37
N THR A 48 -16.71 3.56 -10.13
CA THR A 48 -17.49 2.40 -10.63
C THR A 48 -16.70 1.30 -11.39
N ARG A 49 -15.39 1.45 -11.55
CA ARG A 49 -14.49 0.56 -12.30
C ARG A 49 -13.84 -0.55 -11.48
N TRP A 50 -13.66 -0.38 -10.16
CA TRP A 50 -12.97 -1.37 -9.32
C TRP A 50 -13.63 -1.53 -7.96
N SER A 51 -13.93 -2.77 -7.54
CA SER A 51 -14.43 -3.03 -6.19
C SER A 51 -13.27 -3.18 -5.19
N PRO A 52 -13.47 -2.81 -3.90
CA PRO A 52 -12.48 -3.04 -2.86
C PRO A 52 -11.98 -4.49 -2.78
N ALA A 53 -12.87 -5.46 -3.02
CA ALA A 53 -12.52 -6.88 -3.02
C ALA A 53 -11.61 -7.28 -4.19
N GLN A 54 -11.82 -6.71 -5.38
CA GLN A 54 -10.94 -6.96 -6.53
C GLN A 54 -9.54 -6.39 -6.29
N LEU A 55 -9.47 -5.19 -5.72
CA LEU A 55 -8.20 -4.54 -5.39
C LEU A 55 -7.43 -5.32 -4.31
N ASP A 56 -8.11 -5.78 -3.26
CA ASP A 56 -7.50 -6.60 -2.22
C ASP A 56 -6.97 -7.95 -2.75
N ALA A 57 -7.70 -8.58 -3.67
CA ALA A 57 -7.26 -9.82 -4.31
C ALA A 57 -5.94 -9.61 -5.08
N VAL A 58 -5.85 -8.57 -5.93
CA VAL A 58 -4.61 -8.24 -6.67
C VAL A 58 -3.50 -7.81 -5.70
N LEU A 59 -3.84 -7.03 -4.67
CA LEU A 59 -2.90 -6.61 -3.64
C LEU A 59 -2.23 -7.83 -3.00
N ARG A 60 -3.01 -8.83 -2.57
CA ARG A 60 -2.48 -9.98 -1.85
C ARG A 60 -1.85 -11.04 -2.75
N ALA A 61 -2.37 -11.24 -3.96
CA ALA A 61 -1.93 -12.31 -4.85
C ALA A 61 -0.77 -11.91 -5.76
N GLU A 62 -0.75 -10.66 -6.24
CA GLU A 62 0.13 -10.25 -7.34
C GLU A 62 1.15 -9.19 -6.92
N THR A 63 0.90 -8.44 -5.85
CA THR A 63 1.80 -7.36 -5.44
C THR A 63 3.01 -7.94 -4.71
N PRO A 64 4.23 -7.63 -5.16
CA PRO A 64 5.45 -8.07 -4.49
C PRO A 64 5.48 -7.64 -3.03
N ARG A 65 5.79 -8.59 -2.14
CA ARG A 65 5.85 -8.40 -0.68
C ARG A 65 7.15 -7.71 -0.24
N ILE A 66 7.34 -6.47 -0.72
CA ILE A 66 8.50 -5.62 -0.42
C ILE A 66 8.12 -4.43 0.48
N GLY A 67 9.09 -3.91 1.23
CA GLY A 67 8.87 -2.85 2.21
C GLY A 67 8.03 -3.33 3.42
N LEU A 68 7.40 -2.39 4.11
CA LEU A 68 6.60 -2.66 5.29
C LEU A 68 5.15 -2.95 4.91
N TRP A 69 4.70 -4.16 5.18
CA TRP A 69 3.28 -4.54 5.09
C TRP A 69 2.66 -4.47 6.47
N LEU A 70 1.65 -3.62 6.63
CA LEU A 70 1.03 -3.34 7.92
C LEU A 70 -0.47 -3.58 7.83
N ASP A 71 -0.95 -4.56 8.59
CA ASP A 71 -2.38 -4.70 8.84
C ASP A 71 -2.83 -3.59 9.80
N THR A 72 -3.72 -2.72 9.30
CA THR A 72 -4.26 -1.58 10.04
C THR A 72 -5.75 -1.74 10.36
N GLY A 73 -6.28 -2.97 10.29
CA GLY A 73 -7.70 -3.25 10.51
C GLY A 73 -8.21 -2.70 11.85
N GLU A 74 -7.44 -2.96 12.90
CA GLU A 74 -7.74 -2.57 14.29
C GLU A 74 -7.01 -1.29 14.75
N LEU A 75 -6.23 -0.66 13.87
CA LEU A 75 -5.46 0.55 14.21
C LEU A 75 -6.25 1.82 13.89
N THR A 76 -6.22 2.79 14.80
CA THR A 76 -6.59 4.17 14.48
C THR A 76 -5.57 4.82 13.54
N PRO A 77 -5.89 5.95 12.90
CA PRO A 77 -4.91 6.68 12.10
C PRO A 77 -3.64 7.05 12.88
N GLU A 78 -3.77 7.50 14.12
CA GLU A 78 -2.65 7.88 15.00
C GLU A 78 -1.77 6.66 15.31
N GLN A 79 -2.41 5.55 15.71
CA GLN A 79 -1.71 4.29 15.96
C GLN A 79 -1.02 3.75 14.71
N THR A 80 -1.62 3.93 13.54
CA THR A 80 -1.02 3.55 12.25
C THR A 80 0.25 4.35 12.00
N VAL A 81 0.22 5.67 12.22
CA VAL A 81 1.41 6.53 12.07
C VAL A 81 2.50 6.12 13.06
N ASP A 82 2.16 5.93 14.33
CA ASP A 82 3.11 5.51 15.35
C ASP A 82 3.78 4.18 15.00
N GLU A 83 3.00 3.22 14.51
CA GLU A 83 3.49 1.91 14.09
C GLU A 83 4.41 1.98 12.86
N ILE A 84 4.08 2.84 11.89
CA ILE A 84 4.94 3.13 10.73
C ILE A 84 6.26 3.74 11.18
N LEU A 85 6.23 4.72 12.10
CA LEU A 85 7.44 5.38 12.60
C LEU A 85 8.31 4.40 13.40
N ARG A 86 7.69 3.54 14.20
CA ARG A 86 8.35 2.50 14.99
C ARG A 86 9.06 1.48 14.10
N ARG A 87 8.44 1.10 12.98
CA ARG A 87 8.94 0.06 12.04
C ARG A 87 9.54 0.62 10.76
N ARG A 88 9.88 1.90 10.74
CA ARG A 88 10.33 2.63 9.53
C ARG A 88 11.53 2.00 8.81
N ASP A 89 12.33 1.21 9.49
CA ASP A 89 13.50 0.57 8.91
C ASP A 89 13.13 -0.70 8.14
N GLU A 90 12.04 -1.39 8.51
CA GLU A 90 11.45 -2.48 7.71
C GLU A 90 10.84 -1.95 6.41
N ALA A 91 10.43 -0.67 6.40
CA ALA A 91 9.91 -0.01 5.21
C ALA A 91 11.02 0.34 4.20
N LEU A 92 12.29 0.31 4.60
CA LEU A 92 13.39 0.73 3.75
C LEU A 92 13.57 -0.25 2.59
N LEU A 93 13.40 0.26 1.38
CA LEU A 93 13.76 -0.49 0.19
C LEU A 93 15.27 -0.41 0.01
N SER A 94 15.92 -1.56 -0.01
CA SER A 94 17.29 -1.65 -0.54
C SER A 94 17.23 -1.16 -1.98
N SER A 95 18.19 -0.31 -2.39
CA SER A 95 18.26 0.05 -3.80
C SER A 95 18.34 -1.25 -4.60
N PRO A 96 17.60 -1.40 -5.72
CA PRO A 96 17.91 -2.48 -6.64
C PRO A 96 19.40 -2.36 -6.94
N ASP A 97 20.12 -3.46 -6.81
CA ASP A 97 21.53 -3.52 -7.19
C ASP A 97 21.63 -2.94 -8.62
N PRO A 98 22.45 -1.90 -8.86
CA PRO A 98 22.72 -1.46 -10.22
C PRO A 98 23.63 -2.49 -10.90
N ALA A 99 23.12 -3.70 -11.15
CA ALA A 99 23.76 -4.73 -11.97
C ALA A 99 22.69 -5.75 -12.42
N GLY A 100 22.62 -6.17 -13.69
CA GLY A 100 23.63 -6.07 -14.75
C GLY A 100 23.28 -5.17 -15.92
#